data_AF-A0A366D497-F1
#
_entry.id   AF-A0A366D497-F1
#
_cell.length_a   1.000
_cell.length_b   1.000
_cell.length_c   1.000
_cell.angle_alpha   90.00
_cell.angle_beta   90.00
_cell.angle_gamma   90.00
#
_symmetry.space_group_name_H-M   'P 1'
#
loop_
_entity.id
_entity.type
_entity.pdbx_description
1 polymer ?
#
loop_
_entity_poly.entity_id
_entity_poly.type
_entity_poly.pdbx_seq_one_letter_code
_entity_poly.pdbx_strand_id
1 'polypeptide(L)'
;MLSSTNTITPAGYVRFREYLQKVCGISLSDNKQYLVASRLGKILERENFSKIEQLVDALDRPMNAKLKEEVINAMTTNETLWFRDTHPFTILREKVLPEMTAAPLRIWSAASSTGQEPYSISMVIEAFKSARPGVLKPGERIVATDICTNILQHAKQGEYDSLAIARGLGADLQSRYFDKLDDSTWKIKSNLSSRVDFKYLNLIDSFAGLGKFDVIFCRNVLIYFTVDLKQDILRRMHASLKPGGYLFLGGSEALSGLSDYFEIVQCHPGIVYKAKPR
;
A
#
# COMPACT_ATOMS: atom_id res chain seq x y z
N MET A 1 3.25 -35.54 10.17
CA MET A 1 3.90 -34.28 9.71
C MET A 1 4.33 -34.49 8.28
N LEU A 2 3.63 -33.89 7.31
CA LEU A 2 4.11 -33.87 5.93
C LEU A 2 5.33 -32.94 5.88
N SER A 3 6.47 -33.45 5.42
CA SER A 3 7.64 -32.61 5.16
C SER A 3 7.26 -31.56 4.11
N SER A 4 7.27 -30.28 4.49
CA SER A 4 6.89 -29.15 3.66
C SER A 4 7.65 -29.05 2.33
N THR A 5 8.82 -29.70 2.24
CA THR A 5 9.63 -29.80 1.02
C THR A 5 9.01 -30.66 -0.09
N ASN A 6 8.21 -31.68 0.24
CA ASN A 6 7.61 -32.55 -0.79
C ASN A 6 6.33 -31.95 -1.41
N THR A 7 5.77 -30.90 -0.80
CA THR A 7 4.51 -30.29 -1.25
C THR A 7 4.71 -29.29 -2.39
N ILE A 8 5.88 -28.63 -2.45
CA ILE A 8 6.20 -27.63 -3.48
C ILE A 8 7.17 -28.24 -4.50
N THR A 9 6.61 -28.88 -5.53
CA THR A 9 7.43 -29.41 -6.64
C THR A 9 8.02 -28.26 -7.48
N PRO A 10 9.13 -28.46 -8.21
CA PRO A 10 9.66 -27.43 -9.12
C PRO A 10 8.66 -27.00 -10.20
N ALA A 11 7.96 -27.95 -10.82
CA ALA A 11 6.96 -27.64 -11.86
C ALA A 11 5.73 -26.94 -11.29
N GLY A 12 5.23 -27.40 -10.14
CA GLY A 12 4.12 -26.77 -9.44
C GLY A 12 4.45 -25.38 -8.92
N TYR A 13 5.69 -25.14 -8.51
CA TYR A 13 6.17 -23.81 -8.16
C TYR A 13 6.11 -22.84 -9.35
N VAL A 14 6.55 -23.26 -10.54
CA VAL A 14 6.46 -22.44 -11.76
C VAL A 14 5.01 -22.09 -12.07
N ARG A 15 4.10 -23.09 -12.07
CA ARG A 15 2.65 -22.86 -12.27
C ARG A 15 2.07 -21.88 -11.24
N PHE A 16 2.44 -22.05 -9.97
CA PHE A 16 1.97 -21.16 -8.90
C PHE A 16 2.48 -19.73 -9.07
N ARG A 17 3.75 -19.55 -9.44
CA ARG A 17 4.33 -18.25 -9.72
C ARG A 17 3.60 -17.55 -10.87
N GLU A 18 3.35 -18.25 -11.98
CA GLU A 18 2.62 -17.72 -13.12
C GLU A 18 1.20 -17.31 -12.74
N TYR A 19 0.52 -18.15 -11.95
CA TYR A 19 -0.79 -17.82 -11.39
C TYR A 19 -0.74 -16.54 -10.55
N LEU A 20 0.20 -16.44 -9.59
CA LEU A 20 0.30 -15.29 -8.70
C LEU A 20 0.58 -13.99 -9.48
N GLN A 21 1.50 -14.05 -10.44
CA GLN A 21 1.78 -12.92 -11.31
C GLN A 21 0.55 -12.50 -12.12
N LYS A 22 -0.22 -13.46 -12.64
CA LYS A 22 -1.45 -13.18 -13.40
C LYS A 22 -2.53 -12.48 -12.55
N VAL A 23 -2.73 -12.93 -11.30
CA VAL A 23 -3.87 -12.46 -10.50
C VAL A 23 -3.57 -11.22 -9.65
N CYS A 24 -2.32 -10.98 -9.25
CA CYS A 24 -1.96 -9.83 -8.43
C CYS A 24 -0.67 -9.12 -8.83
N GLY A 25 -0.04 -9.53 -9.95
CA GLY A 25 1.16 -8.91 -10.48
C GLY A 25 2.46 -9.31 -9.77
N ILE A 26 2.39 -9.97 -8.61
CA ILE A 26 3.56 -10.29 -7.80
C ILE A 26 4.47 -11.28 -8.55
N SER A 27 5.71 -10.85 -8.80
CA SER A 27 6.75 -11.63 -9.45
C SER A 27 7.65 -12.30 -8.42
N LEU A 28 7.72 -13.63 -8.44
CA LEU A 28 8.61 -14.42 -7.56
C LEU A 28 9.88 -14.86 -8.32
N SER A 29 11.06 -14.68 -7.71
CA SER A 29 12.32 -15.21 -8.26
C SER A 29 12.44 -16.72 -8.09
N ASP A 30 13.22 -17.39 -8.95
CA ASP A 30 13.33 -18.86 -9.00
C ASP A 30 13.74 -19.52 -7.68
N ASN A 31 14.32 -18.79 -6.73
CA ASN A 31 14.81 -19.31 -5.44
C ASN A 31 13.83 -19.09 -4.27
N LYS A 32 12.55 -18.79 -4.52
CA LYS A 32 11.55 -18.46 -3.48
C LYS A 32 10.56 -19.60 -3.18
N GLN A 33 10.88 -20.85 -3.53
CA GLN A 33 10.05 -22.02 -3.18
C GLN A 33 9.80 -22.11 -1.67
N TYR A 34 10.84 -21.88 -0.87
CA TYR A 34 10.76 -21.93 0.60
C TYR A 34 9.74 -20.93 1.16
N LEU A 35 9.61 -19.75 0.51
CA LEU A 35 8.68 -18.72 0.92
C LEU A 35 7.24 -19.16 0.67
N VAL A 36 6.98 -19.78 -0.48
CA VAL A 36 5.67 -20.36 -0.82
C VAL A 36 5.32 -21.48 0.15
N ALA A 37 6.25 -22.39 0.44
CA ALA A 37 6.04 -23.46 1.41
C ALA A 37 5.67 -22.92 2.80
N SER A 38 6.40 -21.90 3.27
CA SER A 38 6.18 -21.28 4.58
C SER A 38 4.82 -20.55 4.67
N ARG A 39 4.43 -19.83 3.62
CA ARG A 39 3.20 -19.01 3.63
C ARG A 39 1.93 -19.81 3.35
N LEU A 40 2.02 -20.83 2.50
CA LEU A 40 0.85 -21.62 2.08
C LEU A 40 0.69 -22.95 2.81
N GLY A 41 1.67 -23.36 3.63
CA GLY A 41 1.63 -24.65 4.32
C GLY A 41 0.32 -24.90 5.07
N LYS A 42 -0.14 -23.93 5.87
CA LYS A 42 -1.41 -24.02 6.60
C LYS A 42 -2.64 -24.15 5.68
N ILE A 43 -2.61 -23.49 4.52
CA ILE A 43 -3.71 -23.56 3.54
C ILE A 43 -3.71 -24.95 2.89
N LEU A 44 -2.56 -25.44 2.47
CA LEU A 44 -2.40 -26.76 1.87
C LEU A 44 -2.83 -27.88 2.83
N GLU A 45 -2.43 -27.79 4.10
CA GLU A 45 -2.85 -28.73 5.14
C GLU A 45 -4.37 -28.71 5.36
N ARG A 46 -4.97 -27.52 5.49
CA ARG A 46 -6.42 -27.37 5.71
C ARG A 46 -7.25 -27.93 4.54
N GLU A 47 -6.81 -27.69 3.31
CA GLU A 47 -7.49 -28.16 2.10
C GLU A 47 -7.14 -29.62 1.74
N ASN A 48 -6.30 -30.29 2.54
CA ASN A 48 -5.77 -31.64 2.27
C ASN A 48 -5.07 -31.77 0.91
N PHE A 49 -4.36 -30.72 0.47
CA PHE A 49 -3.54 -30.76 -0.74
C PHE A 49 -2.13 -31.23 -0.43
N SER A 50 -1.77 -32.38 -1.03
CA SER A 50 -0.45 -32.99 -0.94
C SER A 50 0.59 -32.36 -1.88
N LYS A 51 0.14 -31.60 -2.88
CA LYS A 51 0.96 -30.95 -3.91
C LYS A 51 0.39 -29.58 -4.26
N ILE A 52 1.26 -28.60 -4.50
CA ILE A 52 0.88 -27.22 -4.85
C ILE A 52 0.06 -27.13 -6.16
N GLU A 53 0.24 -28.06 -7.10
CA GLU A 53 -0.53 -28.13 -8.34
C GLU A 53 -2.03 -28.30 -8.05
N GLN A 54 -2.39 -29.06 -7.01
CA GLN A 54 -3.78 -29.24 -6.60
C GLN A 54 -4.39 -27.92 -6.12
N LEU A 55 -3.59 -27.09 -5.43
CA LEU A 55 -4.00 -25.74 -5.06
C LEU A 55 -4.21 -24.88 -6.30
N VAL A 56 -3.27 -24.87 -7.25
CA VAL A 56 -3.41 -24.08 -8.50
C VAL A 56 -4.66 -24.50 -9.29
N ASP A 57 -4.88 -25.81 -9.46
CA ASP A 57 -6.06 -26.34 -10.16
C ASP A 57 -7.38 -25.98 -9.45
N ALA A 58 -7.36 -25.91 -8.11
CA ALA A 58 -8.50 -25.46 -7.32
C ALA A 58 -8.72 -23.94 -7.47
N LEU A 59 -7.64 -23.16 -7.52
CA LEU A 59 -7.70 -21.71 -7.67
C LEU A 59 -8.32 -21.31 -9.01
N ASP A 60 -8.17 -22.05 -10.10
CA ASP A 60 -8.81 -21.65 -11.37
C ASP A 60 -10.36 -21.74 -11.36
N ARG A 61 -10.96 -22.42 -10.36
CA ARG A 61 -12.41 -22.63 -10.30
C ARG A 61 -13.15 -21.39 -9.76
N PRO A 62 -14.25 -20.94 -10.41
CA PRO A 62 -15.01 -19.77 -9.95
C PRO A 62 -15.56 -19.88 -8.51
N MET A 63 -15.96 -21.08 -8.10
CA MET A 63 -16.50 -21.35 -6.76
C MET A 63 -15.49 -21.13 -5.61
N ASN A 64 -14.19 -21.02 -5.92
CA ASN A 64 -13.12 -20.95 -4.93
C ASN A 64 -12.61 -19.53 -4.68
N ALA A 65 -13.48 -18.51 -4.85
CA ALA A 65 -13.11 -17.10 -4.66
C ALA A 65 -12.46 -16.82 -3.28
N LYS A 66 -12.99 -17.42 -2.20
CA LYS A 66 -12.43 -17.28 -0.85
C LYS A 66 -11.01 -17.86 -0.74
N LEU A 67 -10.76 -19.03 -1.35
CA LEU A 67 -9.43 -19.63 -1.37
C LEU A 67 -8.43 -18.75 -2.14
N LYS A 68 -8.85 -18.13 -3.24
CA LYS A 68 -8.02 -17.15 -3.97
C LYS A 68 -7.61 -15.98 -3.08
N GLU A 69 -8.57 -15.40 -2.38
CA GLU A 69 -8.34 -14.29 -1.46
C GLU A 69 -7.34 -14.67 -0.36
N GLU A 70 -7.52 -15.84 0.26
CA GLU A 70 -6.61 -16.32 1.30
C GLU A 70 -5.18 -16.55 0.79
N VAL A 71 -5.03 -17.11 -0.42
CA VAL A 71 -3.72 -17.31 -1.05
C VAL A 71 -3.05 -15.98 -1.36
N ILE A 72 -3.79 -15.00 -1.90
CA ILE A 72 -3.27 -13.65 -2.14
C ILE A 72 -2.83 -13.02 -0.80
N ASN A 73 -3.70 -13.04 0.20
CA ASN A 73 -3.40 -12.49 1.53
C ASN A 73 -2.14 -13.12 2.12
N ALA A 74 -1.99 -14.45 2.04
CA ALA A 74 -0.83 -15.16 2.53
C ALA A 74 0.46 -14.80 1.77
N MET A 75 0.38 -14.51 0.46
CA MET A 75 1.53 -14.18 -0.37
C MET A 75 1.91 -12.70 -0.38
N THR A 76 1.08 -11.79 0.13
CA THR A 76 1.44 -10.38 0.30
C THR A 76 2.47 -10.17 1.42
N THR A 77 3.31 -9.15 1.28
CA THR A 77 4.25 -8.72 2.32
C THR A 77 3.84 -7.35 2.80
N ASN A 78 3.44 -7.24 4.07
CA ASN A 78 2.71 -6.08 4.61
C ASN A 78 3.55 -5.26 5.59
N GLU A 79 4.86 -5.14 5.36
CA GLU A 79 5.72 -4.36 6.25
C GLU A 79 5.58 -2.85 6.03
N THR A 80 5.18 -2.14 7.08
CA THR A 80 4.99 -0.70 7.08
C THR A 80 5.32 -0.10 8.44
N LEU A 81 5.55 1.21 8.48
CA LEU A 81 5.98 1.95 9.65
C LEU A 81 5.29 3.32 9.67
N TRP A 82 5.04 3.84 10.86
CA TRP A 82 4.67 5.24 11.01
C TRP A 82 5.77 6.13 10.47
N PHE A 83 5.39 7.11 9.65
CA PHE A 83 6.32 8.07 9.07
C PHE A 83 7.54 7.43 8.38
N ARG A 84 7.37 6.28 7.70
CA ARG A 84 8.45 5.56 7.01
C ARG A 84 9.32 6.50 6.16
N ASP A 85 10.63 6.46 6.38
CA ASP A 85 11.66 7.31 5.76
C ASP A 85 11.62 8.82 6.11
N THR A 86 10.65 9.29 6.92
CA THR A 86 10.40 10.67 7.41
C THR A 86 10.28 11.76 6.33
N HIS A 87 11.26 11.90 5.44
CA HIS A 87 11.34 12.91 4.40
C HIS A 87 10.12 13.02 3.47
N PRO A 88 9.38 11.94 3.09
CA PRO A 88 8.18 12.09 2.25
C PRO A 88 7.11 12.93 2.94
N PHE A 89 6.98 12.79 4.27
CA PHE A 89 6.01 13.52 5.07
C PHE A 89 6.44 14.97 5.32
N THR A 90 7.75 15.22 5.44
CA THR A 90 8.32 16.57 5.45
C THR A 90 8.06 17.27 4.12
N ILE A 91 8.32 16.62 2.99
CA ILE A 91 8.06 17.16 1.64
C ILE A 91 6.56 17.44 1.46
N LEU A 92 5.70 16.50 1.88
CA LEU A 92 4.26 16.71 1.87
C LEU A 92 3.90 18.01 2.61
N ARG A 93 4.37 18.16 3.86
CA ARG A 93 4.09 19.31 4.72
C ARG A 93 4.61 20.64 4.15
N GLU A 94 5.86 20.67 3.73
CA GLU A 94 6.60 21.92 3.50
C GLU A 94 6.52 22.39 2.05
N LYS A 95 6.34 21.47 1.11
CA LYS A 95 6.33 21.76 -0.33
C LYS A 95 4.95 21.56 -0.95
N VAL A 96 4.37 20.38 -0.75
CA VAL A 96 3.17 19.98 -1.49
C VAL A 96 1.92 20.66 -0.91
N LEU A 97 1.64 20.53 0.39
CA LEU A 97 0.43 21.10 1.00
C LEU A 97 0.28 22.62 0.79
N PRO A 98 1.33 23.46 0.84
CA PRO A 98 1.23 24.89 0.51
C PRO A 98 0.74 25.19 -0.92
N GLU A 99 0.94 24.27 -1.88
CA GLU A 99 0.49 24.43 -3.25
C GLU A 99 -0.99 24.01 -3.45
N MET A 100 -1.58 23.30 -2.48
CA MET A 100 -2.90 22.65 -2.62
C MET A 100 -4.05 23.50 -2.07
N THR A 101 -4.17 24.74 -2.54
CA THR A 101 -5.11 25.74 -1.98
C THR A 101 -6.42 25.88 -2.76
N ALA A 102 -6.47 25.38 -4.00
CA ALA A 102 -7.56 25.67 -4.92
C ALA A 102 -8.86 24.90 -4.62
N ALA A 103 -8.76 23.66 -4.13
CA ALA A 103 -9.89 22.77 -3.91
C ALA A 103 -9.61 21.82 -2.73
N PRO A 104 -10.63 21.11 -2.21
CA PRO A 104 -10.41 20.09 -1.19
C PRO A 104 -9.41 19.05 -1.66
N LEU A 105 -8.39 18.84 -0.83
CA LEU A 105 -7.25 17.98 -1.12
C LEU A 105 -7.69 16.51 -1.21
N ARG A 106 -7.30 15.82 -2.29
CA ARG A 106 -7.48 14.38 -2.43
C ARG A 106 -6.14 13.67 -2.56
N ILE A 107 -5.86 12.77 -1.62
CA ILE A 107 -4.66 11.94 -1.61
C ILE A 107 -5.05 10.47 -1.80
N TRP A 108 -4.24 9.72 -2.54
CA TRP A 108 -4.32 8.27 -2.61
C TRP A 108 -3.07 7.65 -1.96
N SER A 109 -3.23 6.80 -0.95
CA SER A 109 -2.19 5.88 -0.47
C SER A 109 -2.44 4.50 -1.08
N ALA A 110 -1.59 4.14 -2.04
CA ALA A 110 -1.65 2.89 -2.80
C ALA A 110 -0.76 1.84 -2.14
N ALA A 111 -1.34 0.67 -1.83
CA ALA A 111 -0.77 -0.38 -0.99
C ALA A 111 -0.60 0.07 0.48
N SER A 112 -1.72 0.45 1.10
CA SER A 112 -1.76 1.06 2.42
C SER A 112 -1.35 0.14 3.58
N SER A 113 -1.25 -1.18 3.35
CA SER A 113 -0.96 -2.18 4.38
C SER A 113 -1.87 -1.98 5.61
N THR A 114 -1.32 -2.08 6.82
CA THR A 114 -2.03 -1.93 8.10
C THR A 114 -2.41 -0.48 8.45
N GLY A 115 -2.30 0.48 7.51
CA GLY A 115 -2.89 1.82 7.62
C GLY A 115 -1.99 2.93 8.16
N GLN A 116 -0.74 2.62 8.51
CA GLN A 116 0.21 3.58 9.09
C GLN A 116 0.50 4.72 8.12
N GLU A 117 0.69 4.44 6.82
CA GLU A 117 0.92 5.49 5.83
C GLU A 117 -0.25 6.47 5.68
N PRO A 118 -1.50 6.04 5.40
CA PRO A 118 -2.61 6.98 5.26
C PRO A 118 -2.92 7.74 6.56
N TYR A 119 -2.72 7.12 7.74
CA TYR A 119 -2.88 7.83 9.00
C TYR A 119 -1.73 8.80 9.29
N SER A 120 -0.48 8.48 8.94
CA SER A 120 0.63 9.45 8.98
C SER A 120 0.35 10.65 8.06
N ILE A 121 -0.17 10.42 6.84
CA ILE A 121 -0.61 11.49 5.94
C ILE A 121 -1.70 12.34 6.61
N SER A 122 -2.68 11.72 7.27
CA SER A 122 -3.73 12.42 8.01
C SER A 122 -3.15 13.27 9.14
N MET A 123 -2.21 12.75 9.93
CA MET A 123 -1.53 13.53 10.98
C MET A 123 -0.76 14.73 10.42
N VAL A 124 -0.11 14.58 9.26
CA VAL A 124 0.58 15.70 8.59
C VAL A 124 -0.39 16.80 8.17
N ILE A 125 -1.53 16.42 7.58
CA ILE A 125 -2.58 17.39 7.20
C ILE A 125 -3.10 18.11 8.45
N GLU A 126 -3.35 17.38 9.53
CA GLU A 126 -3.85 17.96 10.79
C GLU A 126 -2.86 18.97 11.40
N ALA A 127 -1.59 18.61 11.45
CA ALA A 127 -0.52 19.48 11.92
C ALA A 127 -0.39 20.73 11.03
N PHE A 128 -0.49 20.57 9.70
CA PHE A 128 -0.41 21.67 8.75
C PHE A 128 -1.57 22.66 8.92
N LYS A 129 -2.81 22.16 9.07
CA LYS A 129 -3.99 23.00 9.29
C LYS A 129 -3.90 23.79 10.59
N SER A 130 -3.44 23.15 11.66
CA SER A 130 -3.23 23.81 12.95
C SER A 130 -2.17 24.91 12.87
N ALA A 131 -1.06 24.67 12.16
CA ALA A 131 0.02 25.64 12.00
C ALA A 131 -0.31 26.77 11.00
N ARG A 132 -1.20 26.52 10.03
CA ARG A 132 -1.58 27.46 8.98
C ARG A 132 -3.09 27.48 8.75
N PRO A 133 -3.87 28.03 9.69
CA PRO A 133 -5.32 28.06 9.58
C PRO A 133 -5.79 28.74 8.29
N GLY A 134 -6.76 28.14 7.60
CA GLY A 134 -7.38 28.71 6.39
C GLY A 134 -6.63 28.49 5.08
N VAL A 135 -5.40 27.95 5.09
CA VAL A 135 -4.64 27.68 3.85
C VAL A 135 -5.25 26.52 3.06
N LEU A 136 -5.57 25.40 3.72
CA LEU A 136 -6.27 24.29 3.07
C LEU A 136 -7.78 24.49 3.13
N LYS A 137 -8.45 24.20 2.01
CA LYS A 137 -9.91 24.16 1.97
C LYS A 137 -10.43 22.93 2.72
N PRO A 138 -11.48 23.06 3.55
CA PRO A 138 -12.08 21.92 4.24
C PRO A 138 -12.56 20.83 3.27
N GLY A 139 -12.56 19.58 3.74
CA GLY A 139 -13.05 18.43 2.97
C GLY A 139 -11.93 17.57 2.38
N GLU A 140 -10.75 17.61 2.99
CA GLU A 140 -9.62 16.78 2.62
C GLU A 140 -9.99 15.29 2.74
N ARG A 141 -9.59 14.48 1.76
CA ARG A 141 -9.86 13.04 1.74
C ARG A 141 -8.62 12.25 1.35
N ILE A 142 -8.40 11.15 2.08
CA ILE A 142 -7.36 10.17 1.80
C ILE A 142 -8.07 8.89 1.38
N VAL A 143 -7.86 8.44 0.16
CA VAL A 143 -8.28 7.11 -0.28
C VAL A 143 -7.10 6.18 -0.02
N ALA A 144 -7.29 5.13 0.77
CA ALA A 144 -6.26 4.16 1.09
C ALA A 144 -6.67 2.81 0.48
N THR A 145 -5.79 2.20 -0.31
CA THR A 145 -6.13 0.95 -1.00
C THR A 145 -5.11 -0.13 -0.80
N ASP A 146 -5.57 -1.37 -0.70
CA ASP A 146 -4.70 -2.54 -0.67
C ASP A 146 -5.40 -3.75 -1.32
N ILE A 147 -4.60 -4.74 -1.72
CA ILE A 147 -5.10 -6.02 -2.22
C ILE A 147 -5.35 -7.00 -1.07
N CYS A 148 -4.68 -6.85 0.07
CA CYS A 148 -4.84 -7.76 1.18
C CYS A 148 -6.04 -7.37 2.07
N THR A 149 -7.13 -8.14 1.97
CA THR A 149 -8.40 -7.81 2.65
C THR A 149 -8.28 -7.88 4.17
N ASN A 150 -7.49 -8.83 4.70
CA ASN A 150 -7.28 -9.01 6.14
C ASN A 150 -6.61 -7.77 6.76
N ILE A 151 -5.58 -7.21 6.13
CA ILE A 151 -4.91 -6.01 6.65
C ILE A 151 -5.76 -4.76 6.47
N LEU A 152 -6.61 -4.69 5.44
CA LEU A 152 -7.54 -3.57 5.28
C LEU A 152 -8.56 -3.51 6.41
N GLN A 153 -9.04 -4.66 6.89
CA GLN A 153 -9.95 -4.71 8.03
C GLN A 153 -9.26 -4.18 9.29
N HIS A 154 -8.02 -4.59 9.54
CA HIS A 154 -7.21 -4.06 10.65
C HIS A 154 -6.98 -2.54 10.51
N ALA A 155 -6.61 -2.07 9.32
CA ALA A 155 -6.40 -0.65 9.05
C ALA A 155 -7.66 0.19 9.31
N LYS A 156 -8.84 -0.33 8.94
CA LYS A 156 -10.15 0.29 9.21
C LYS A 156 -10.49 0.38 10.70
N GLN A 157 -10.09 -0.62 11.50
CA GLN A 157 -10.27 -0.57 12.95
C GLN A 157 -9.40 0.54 13.56
N GLY A 158 -8.20 0.76 12.99
CA GLY A 158 -7.27 1.80 13.42
C GLY A 158 -6.74 1.57 14.83
N GLU A 159 -6.67 0.30 15.24
CA GLU A 159 -6.19 -0.16 16.54
C GLU A 159 -4.82 -0.82 16.37
N TYR A 160 -3.85 -0.43 17.19
CA TYR A 160 -2.45 -0.79 17.06
C TYR A 160 -1.87 -1.20 18.41
N ASP A 161 -1.00 -2.20 18.38
CA ASP A 161 -0.30 -2.67 19.58
C ASP A 161 0.89 -1.76 19.94
N SER A 162 1.49 -2.03 21.10
CA SER A 162 2.64 -1.27 21.61
C SER A 162 3.85 -1.32 20.66
N LEU A 163 4.07 -2.44 19.97
CA LEU A 163 5.18 -2.60 19.03
C LEU A 163 4.98 -1.73 17.79
N ALA A 164 3.78 -1.74 17.22
CA ALA A 164 3.41 -0.91 16.08
C ALA A 164 3.50 0.57 16.43
N ILE A 165 3.00 0.97 17.61
CA ILE A 165 3.06 2.37 18.06
C ILE A 165 4.49 2.83 18.32
N ALA A 166 5.32 2.03 18.98
CA ALA A 166 6.70 2.41 19.30
C ALA A 166 7.60 2.58 18.07
N ARG A 167 7.24 1.97 16.93
CA ARG A 167 8.04 2.02 15.70
C ARG A 167 7.66 3.21 14.83
N GLY A 168 8.31 4.34 15.08
CA GLY A 168 8.24 5.53 14.22
C GLY A 168 7.34 6.66 14.71
N LEU A 169 6.62 6.48 15.83
CA LEU A 169 5.92 7.57 16.53
C LEU A 169 6.70 7.98 17.78
N GLY A 170 6.98 9.28 17.89
CA GLY A 170 7.43 9.87 19.16
C GLY A 170 6.27 10.01 20.15
N ALA A 171 6.59 10.08 21.45
CA ALA A 171 5.61 10.14 22.53
C ALA A 171 4.60 11.31 22.39
N ASP A 172 5.04 12.47 21.89
CA ASP A 172 4.16 13.62 21.62
C ASP A 172 3.09 13.29 20.56
N LEU A 173 3.48 12.67 19.44
CA LEU A 173 2.54 12.29 18.38
C LEU A 173 1.57 11.21 18.87
N GLN A 174 2.05 10.25 19.65
CA GLN A 174 1.23 9.20 20.25
C GLN A 174 0.14 9.82 21.14
N SER A 175 0.52 10.66 22.11
CA SER A 175 -0.43 11.30 23.03
C SER A 175 -1.42 12.22 22.29
N ARG A 176 -0.96 12.91 21.25
CA ARG A 176 -1.77 13.84 20.48
C ARG A 176 -2.80 13.14 19.60
N TYR A 177 -2.44 12.04 18.96
CA TYR A 177 -3.20 11.46 17.84
C TYR A 177 -3.83 10.09 18.13
N PHE A 178 -3.54 9.48 19.27
CA PHE A 178 -4.13 8.22 19.69
C PHE A 178 -4.81 8.32 21.04
N ASP A 179 -5.86 7.53 21.20
CA ASP A 179 -6.48 7.21 22.48
C ASP A 179 -5.93 5.87 22.96
N LYS A 180 -5.47 5.78 24.21
CA LYS A 180 -5.08 4.52 24.83
C LYS A 180 -6.36 3.79 25.26
N LEU A 181 -6.67 2.65 24.64
CA LEU A 181 -7.85 1.84 24.98
C LEU A 181 -7.58 0.97 26.21
N ASP A 182 -6.41 0.36 26.24
CA ASP A 182 -5.91 -0.48 27.33
C ASP A 182 -4.37 -0.45 27.36
N ASP A 183 -3.73 -1.26 28.21
CA ASP A 183 -2.26 -1.27 28.36
C ASP A 183 -1.47 -1.72 27.13
N SER A 184 -2.13 -2.38 26.18
CA SER A 184 -1.55 -2.96 24.99
C SER A 184 -2.08 -2.38 23.68
N THR A 185 -3.19 -1.63 23.71
CA THR A 185 -3.91 -1.20 22.51
C THR A 185 -4.13 0.32 22.46
N TRP A 186 -3.78 0.91 21.31
CA TRP A 186 -4.02 2.30 20.98
C TRP A 186 -4.93 2.42 19.78
N LYS A 187 -5.84 3.38 19.80
CA LYS A 187 -6.74 3.68 18.70
C LYS A 187 -6.46 5.06 18.12
N ILE A 188 -6.36 5.15 16.80
CA ILE A 188 -6.24 6.43 16.12
C ILE A 188 -7.49 7.30 16.39
N LYS A 189 -7.30 8.58 16.69
CA LYS A 189 -8.42 9.48 16.97
C LYS A 189 -9.35 9.65 15.76
N SER A 190 -10.65 9.78 16.03
CA SER A 190 -11.71 9.78 15.02
C SER A 190 -11.62 10.94 14.01
N ASN A 191 -11.10 12.10 14.42
CA ASN A 191 -10.87 13.24 13.53
C ASN A 191 -9.82 12.93 12.45
N LEU A 192 -8.87 12.03 12.74
CA LEU A 192 -7.87 11.59 11.76
C LEU A 192 -8.38 10.44 10.91
N SER A 193 -9.07 9.48 11.51
CA SER A 193 -9.55 8.30 10.77
C SER A 193 -10.73 8.58 9.86
N SER A 194 -11.62 9.51 10.23
CA SER A 194 -12.71 9.97 9.36
C SER A 194 -12.24 10.62 8.05
N ARG A 195 -10.96 11.02 7.95
CA ARG A 195 -10.34 11.52 6.71
C ARG A 195 -9.98 10.40 5.74
N VAL A 196 -9.87 9.16 6.22
CA VAL A 196 -9.35 8.02 5.45
C VAL A 196 -10.48 7.08 5.04
N ASP A 197 -10.58 6.82 3.74
CA ASP A 197 -11.52 5.89 3.12
C ASP A 197 -10.75 4.68 2.59
N PHE A 198 -10.85 3.53 3.29
CA PHE A 198 -10.16 2.30 2.94
C PHE A 198 -10.96 1.44 1.96
N LYS A 199 -10.35 1.12 0.81
CA LYS A 199 -10.95 0.31 -0.26
C LYS A 199 -10.06 -0.85 -0.66
N TYR A 200 -10.69 -1.94 -1.10
CA TYR A 200 -9.98 -2.97 -1.83
C TYR A 200 -9.59 -2.43 -3.22
N LEU A 201 -8.34 -2.63 -3.63
CA LEU A 201 -7.90 -2.43 -5.00
C LEU A 201 -6.68 -3.28 -5.29
N ASN A 202 -6.70 -3.99 -6.42
CA ASN A 202 -5.52 -4.59 -7.00
C ASN A 202 -4.87 -3.61 -7.97
N LEU A 203 -3.56 -3.36 -7.85
CA LEU A 203 -2.87 -2.37 -8.68
C LEU A 203 -2.82 -2.73 -10.17
N ILE A 204 -3.05 -4.00 -10.51
CA ILE A 204 -3.13 -4.42 -11.92
C ILE A 204 -4.48 -4.05 -12.56
N ASP A 205 -5.51 -3.76 -11.76
CA ASP A 205 -6.85 -3.43 -12.23
C ASP A 205 -7.01 -1.94 -12.57
N SER A 206 -8.15 -1.58 -13.17
CA SER A 206 -8.47 -0.20 -13.53
C SER A 206 -8.62 0.73 -12.30
N PHE A 207 -8.07 1.94 -12.40
CA PHE A 207 -8.20 2.98 -11.37
C PHE A 207 -9.39 3.93 -11.59
N ALA A 208 -10.18 3.73 -12.66
CA ALA A 208 -11.23 4.67 -13.08
C ALA A 208 -12.25 4.99 -11.96
N GLY A 209 -12.58 4.00 -11.12
CA GLY A 209 -13.51 4.17 -9.99
C GLY A 209 -12.99 5.03 -8.83
N LEU A 210 -11.68 5.36 -8.79
CA LEU A 210 -11.10 6.18 -7.73
C LEU A 210 -11.20 7.68 -7.99
N GLY A 211 -11.33 8.08 -9.26
CA GLY A 211 -11.31 9.47 -9.69
C GLY A 211 -9.90 10.08 -9.73
N LYS A 212 -9.82 11.41 -9.59
CA LYS A 212 -8.56 12.17 -9.69
C LYS A 212 -8.00 12.59 -8.33
N PHE A 213 -6.68 12.62 -8.22
CA PHE A 213 -5.94 12.94 -7.00
C PHE A 213 -4.96 14.09 -7.19
N ASP A 214 -4.76 14.87 -6.13
CA ASP A 214 -3.70 15.88 -6.05
C ASP A 214 -2.35 15.22 -5.73
N VAL A 215 -2.39 14.16 -4.92
CA VAL A 215 -1.20 13.41 -4.49
C VAL A 215 -1.47 11.91 -4.51
N ILE A 216 -0.51 11.14 -5.01
CA ILE A 216 -0.48 9.67 -4.89
C ILE A 216 0.79 9.27 -4.13
N PHE A 217 0.64 8.48 -3.08
CA PHE A 217 1.70 7.72 -2.45
C PHE A 217 1.63 6.29 -2.97
N CYS A 218 2.70 5.80 -3.58
CA CYS A 218 2.84 4.41 -4.05
C CYS A 218 4.23 3.94 -3.67
N ARG A 219 4.41 3.56 -2.41
CA ARG A 219 5.72 3.37 -1.79
C ARG A 219 5.94 1.92 -1.39
N ASN A 220 7.11 1.40 -1.71
CA ASN A 220 7.61 0.07 -1.37
C ASN A 220 6.73 -1.09 -1.86
N VAL A 221 6.02 -0.90 -2.98
CA VAL A 221 5.14 -1.92 -3.58
C VAL A 221 5.54 -2.28 -5.01
N LEU A 222 6.04 -1.32 -5.79
CA LEU A 222 6.42 -1.55 -7.19
C LEU A 222 7.65 -2.46 -7.31
N ILE A 223 8.39 -2.66 -6.23
CA ILE A 223 9.48 -3.64 -6.12
C ILE A 223 9.03 -5.09 -6.30
N TYR A 224 7.73 -5.39 -6.15
CA TYR A 224 7.18 -6.73 -6.34
C TYR A 224 6.72 -7.03 -7.77
N PHE A 225 6.72 -6.03 -8.65
CA PHE A 225 6.20 -6.13 -10.01
C PHE A 225 7.33 -6.20 -11.05
N THR A 226 7.03 -6.79 -12.21
CA THR A 226 7.92 -6.73 -13.37
C THR A 226 8.08 -5.28 -13.86
N VAL A 227 9.14 -5.04 -14.65
CA VAL A 227 9.42 -3.71 -15.20
C VAL A 227 8.24 -3.19 -16.04
N ASP A 228 7.68 -4.04 -16.90
CA ASP A 228 6.57 -3.64 -17.78
C ASP A 228 5.30 -3.31 -16.99
N LEU A 229 4.94 -4.15 -16.01
CA LEU A 229 3.78 -3.92 -15.17
C LEU A 229 3.94 -2.66 -14.30
N LYS A 230 5.15 -2.43 -13.77
CA LYS A 230 5.49 -1.20 -13.05
C LYS A 230 5.26 0.03 -13.93
N GLN A 231 5.73 0.02 -15.17
CA GLN A 231 5.53 1.14 -16.09
C GLN A 231 4.05 1.36 -16.41
N ASP A 232 3.28 0.29 -16.64
CA ASP A 232 1.84 0.37 -16.86
C ASP A 232 1.10 0.99 -15.66
N ILE A 233 1.36 0.50 -14.44
CA ILE A 233 0.80 1.04 -13.20
C ILE A 233 1.09 2.54 -13.09
N LEU A 234 2.34 2.95 -13.33
CA LEU A 234 2.75 4.35 -13.22
C LEU A 234 2.09 5.25 -14.28
N ARG A 235 1.87 4.74 -15.51
CA ARG A 235 1.09 5.47 -16.53
C ARG A 235 -0.37 5.64 -16.12
N ARG A 236 -0.99 4.61 -15.55
CA ARG A 236 -2.35 4.71 -15.00
C ARG A 236 -2.42 5.63 -13.79
N MET A 237 -1.40 5.65 -12.93
CA MET A 237 -1.30 6.62 -11.81
C MET A 237 -1.15 8.05 -12.31
N HIS A 238 -0.35 8.30 -13.36
CA HIS A 238 -0.29 9.61 -14.01
C HIS A 238 -1.67 10.04 -14.50
N ALA A 239 -2.39 9.14 -15.18
CA ALA A 239 -3.75 9.41 -15.61
C ALA A 239 -4.73 9.62 -14.44
N SER A 240 -4.44 9.16 -13.22
CA SER A 240 -5.24 9.42 -12.02
C SER A 240 -4.83 10.70 -11.28
N LEU A 241 -3.70 11.32 -11.64
CA LEU A 241 -3.30 12.62 -11.07
C LEU A 241 -4.02 13.77 -11.79
N LYS A 242 -4.31 14.82 -11.02
CA LYS A 242 -4.65 16.12 -11.59
C LYS A 242 -3.39 16.73 -12.24
N PRO A 243 -3.53 17.63 -13.22
CA PRO A 243 -2.39 18.35 -13.79
C PRO A 243 -1.55 19.01 -12.68
N GLY A 244 -0.23 18.78 -12.67
CA GLY A 244 0.67 19.28 -11.63
C GLY A 244 0.60 18.54 -10.28
N GLY A 245 -0.17 17.46 -10.18
CA GLY A 245 -0.21 16.61 -8.98
C GLY A 245 1.12 15.87 -8.72
N TYR A 246 1.29 15.34 -7.52
CA TYR A 246 2.54 14.74 -7.06
C TYR A 246 2.42 13.23 -6.86
N LEU A 247 3.46 12.49 -7.26
CA LEU A 247 3.66 11.07 -6.98
C LEU A 247 4.86 10.88 -6.05
N PHE A 248 4.65 10.12 -4.98
CA PHE A 248 5.68 9.72 -4.02
C PHE A 248 5.96 8.22 -4.18
N LEU A 249 7.24 7.87 -4.36
CA LEU A 249 7.73 6.49 -4.43
C LEU A 249 8.61 6.17 -3.20
N GLY A 250 8.87 4.89 -2.94
CA GLY A 250 9.78 4.44 -1.89
C GLY A 250 11.24 4.75 -2.23
N GLY A 251 12.12 4.81 -1.22
CA GLY A 251 13.51 5.21 -1.41
C GLY A 251 14.35 4.34 -2.36
N SER A 252 13.94 3.09 -2.59
CA SER A 252 14.57 2.17 -3.56
C SER A 252 13.86 2.11 -4.91
N GLU A 253 12.82 2.93 -5.10
CA GLU A 253 11.99 2.94 -6.30
C GLU A 253 12.25 4.20 -7.11
N ALA A 254 12.52 4.02 -8.40
CA ALA A 254 12.75 5.12 -9.34
C ALA A 254 11.83 4.97 -10.56
N LEU A 255 11.47 6.12 -11.15
CA LEU A 255 10.84 6.12 -12.46
C LEU A 255 11.88 5.75 -13.52
N SER A 256 11.61 4.66 -14.25
CA SER A 256 12.40 4.27 -15.43
C SER A 256 11.49 4.27 -16.66
N GLY A 257 11.89 4.99 -17.71
CA GLY A 257 11.18 5.05 -18.99
C GLY A 257 9.87 5.85 -18.98
N LEU A 258 9.72 6.82 -18.06
CA LEU A 258 8.50 7.64 -17.91
C LEU A 258 8.77 9.15 -17.75
N SER A 259 9.90 9.62 -18.28
CA SER A 259 10.28 11.05 -18.28
C SER A 259 9.26 11.96 -18.98
N ASP A 260 8.47 11.43 -19.91
CA ASP A 260 7.44 12.21 -20.62
C ASP A 260 6.17 12.40 -19.78
N TYR A 261 5.97 11.60 -18.74
CA TYR A 261 4.81 11.66 -17.86
C TYR A 261 5.11 12.47 -16.59
N PHE A 262 6.34 12.40 -16.10
CA PHE A 262 6.71 12.99 -14.83
C PHE A 262 7.96 13.85 -14.93
N GLU A 263 7.96 14.94 -14.18
CA GLU A 263 9.14 15.75 -13.88
C GLU A 263 9.69 15.35 -12.51
N ILE A 264 11.00 15.15 -12.42
CA ILE A 264 11.66 14.89 -11.14
C ILE A 264 11.81 16.22 -10.40
N VAL A 265 11.29 16.24 -9.19
CA VAL A 265 11.39 17.39 -8.30
C VAL A 265 12.31 17.02 -7.14
N GLN A 266 13.52 17.58 -7.18
CA GLN A 266 14.52 17.38 -6.13
C GLN A 266 14.07 18.07 -4.83
N CYS A 267 14.19 17.34 -3.73
CA CYS A 267 13.98 17.81 -2.36
C CYS A 267 15.23 17.48 -1.52
N HIS A 268 15.37 18.13 -0.38
CA HIS A 268 16.53 17.96 0.49
C HIS A 268 16.08 17.46 1.87
N PRO A 269 16.21 16.14 2.17
CA PRO A 269 16.54 15.05 1.26
C PRO A 269 15.33 14.56 0.43
N GLY A 270 15.60 13.74 -0.60
CA GLY A 270 14.58 12.95 -1.31
C GLY A 270 14.14 13.53 -2.65
N ILE A 271 13.24 12.82 -3.32
CA ILE A 271 12.68 13.20 -4.62
C ILE A 271 11.18 12.92 -4.62
N VAL A 272 10.45 13.73 -5.37
CA VAL A 272 9.04 13.49 -5.72
C VAL A 272 8.86 13.72 -7.20
N TYR A 273 7.76 13.22 -7.76
CA TYR A 273 7.52 13.29 -9.19
C TYR A 273 6.27 14.11 -9.48
N LYS A 274 6.41 15.19 -10.25
CA LYS A 274 5.27 16.05 -10.61
C LYS A 274 4.69 15.60 -11.95
N ALA A 275 3.39 15.40 -12.02
CA ALA A 275 2.70 14.97 -13.23
C ALA A 275 2.74 16.09 -14.28
N LYS A 276 3.33 15.79 -15.45
CA LYS A 276 3.34 16.69 -16.60
C LYS A 276 1.95 16.77 -17.22
N PRO A 277 1.56 17.92 -17.79
CA PRO A 277 0.34 18.03 -18.57
C PRO A 277 0.44 17.10 -19.79
N ARG A 278 -0.58 16.29 -20.01
CA ARG A 278 -0.72 15.42 -21.18
C ARG A 278 -2.18 15.28 -21.57
#